data_AF-A0A7K4A3D9-F1
#
_entry.id   AF-A0A7K4A3D9-F1
#
_cell.length_a   1.000
_cell.length_b   1.000
_cell.length_c   1.000
_cell.angle_alpha   90.00
_cell.angle_beta   90.00
_cell.angle_gamma   90.00
#
_symmetry.space_group_name_H-M   'P 1'
#
loop_
_entity.id
_entity.type
_entity.pdbx_description
1 polymer ?
#
loop_
_entity_poly.entity_id
_entity_poly.type
_entity_poly.pdbx_seq_one_letter_code
_entity_poly.pdbx_strand_id
1 'polypeptide(L)'
;MPGETFPREERYDALQRFFIRPFFLSLTIGIPFCIFKLLFGLTAYRTGVAWLVILGGIVIIWACLDILMNTGRSLLDLAGRSAQFEYCTIAQIGKLVHRPIVFLAIDTLLSFVIICLMLWSGWITRLSQNELYLWYGATTLNLISLSLVSLYNEIRKS
;
A
#
# COMPACT_ATOMS: atom_id res chain seq x y z
N MET A 1 -38.99 20.37 23.31
CA MET A 1 -37.75 19.58 23.35
C MET A 1 -37.02 19.81 22.03
N PRO A 2 -35.95 20.60 22.00
CA PRO A 2 -35.16 20.77 20.78
C PRO A 2 -34.33 19.49 20.55
N GLY A 3 -34.53 18.86 19.40
CA GLY A 3 -33.75 17.71 18.97
C GLY A 3 -32.36 18.15 18.55
N GLU A 4 -31.35 17.47 19.08
CA GLU A 4 -29.95 17.65 18.70
C GLU A 4 -29.75 17.23 17.24
N THR A 5 -29.82 18.19 16.32
CA THR A 5 -29.33 18.03 14.96
C THR A 5 -27.81 18.16 14.99
N PHE A 6 -27.09 17.07 15.23
CA PHE A 6 -25.66 17.03 14.91
C PHE A 6 -25.46 17.27 13.41
N PRO A 7 -24.49 18.10 12.97
CA PRO A 7 -24.45 18.62 11.62
C PRO A 7 -23.99 17.51 10.68
N ARG A 8 -24.82 17.18 9.69
CA ARG A 8 -24.47 16.17 8.68
C ARG A 8 -23.15 16.53 7.97
N GLU A 9 -22.93 17.82 7.71
CA GLU A 9 -21.74 18.36 7.04
C GLU A 9 -20.43 18.10 7.82
N GLU A 10 -20.37 18.36 9.13
CA GLU A 10 -19.15 18.11 9.93
C GLU A 10 -18.74 16.63 9.96
N ARG A 11 -19.72 15.72 9.90
CA ARG A 11 -19.47 14.27 9.93
C ARG A 11 -18.88 13.76 8.61
N TYR A 12 -19.31 14.32 7.47
CA TYR A 12 -18.73 14.00 6.16
C TYR A 12 -17.29 14.51 6.06
N ASP A 13 -16.99 15.68 6.63
CA ASP A 13 -15.65 16.26 6.67
C ASP A 13 -14.67 15.45 7.55
N ALA A 14 -15.10 14.95 8.69
CA ALA A 14 -14.28 14.11 9.56
C ALA A 14 -13.92 12.76 8.90
N LEU A 15 -14.90 12.13 8.24
CA LEU A 15 -14.68 10.89 7.45
C LEU A 15 -13.77 11.15 6.25
N GLN A 16 -13.93 12.30 5.58
CA GLN A 16 -13.06 12.71 4.47
C GLN A 16 -11.59 12.79 4.90
N ARG A 17 -11.33 13.50 6.00
CA ARG A 17 -9.98 13.64 6.55
C ARG A 17 -9.41 12.29 6.96
N PHE A 18 -10.25 11.33 7.37
CA PHE A 18 -9.82 9.99 7.73
C PHE A 18 -9.41 9.13 6.53
N PHE A 19 -10.23 9.03 5.48
CA PHE A 19 -9.94 8.19 4.31
C PHE A 19 -8.79 8.72 3.43
N ILE A 20 -8.59 10.04 3.43
CA ILE A 20 -7.49 10.70 2.69
C ILE A 20 -6.26 10.87 3.60
N ARG A 21 -6.36 10.51 4.89
CA ARG A 21 -5.25 10.68 5.83
C ARG A 21 -4.05 9.86 5.33
N PRO A 22 -2.83 10.44 5.29
CA PRO A 22 -1.62 9.71 4.95
C PRO A 22 -1.46 8.44 5.78
N PHE A 23 -1.82 8.48 7.07
CA PHE A 23 -1.87 7.31 7.94
C PHE A 23 -2.80 6.20 7.41
N PHE A 24 -4.05 6.52 7.05
CA PHE A 24 -5.00 5.52 6.55
C PHE A 24 -4.50 4.93 5.22
N LEU A 25 -4.16 5.78 4.25
CA LEU A 25 -3.68 5.35 2.94
C LEU A 25 -2.41 4.49 3.05
N SER A 26 -1.48 4.88 3.92
CA SER A 26 -0.25 4.12 4.10
C SER A 26 -0.51 2.79 4.81
N LEU A 27 -1.39 2.75 5.82
CA LEU A 27 -1.72 1.52 6.55
C LEU A 27 -2.53 0.53 5.71
N THR A 28 -3.46 1.02 4.88
CA THR A 28 -4.44 0.17 4.20
C THR A 28 -4.17 -0.03 2.72
N ILE A 29 -3.32 0.78 2.10
CA ILE A 29 -2.94 0.65 0.69
C ILE A 29 -1.42 0.43 0.57
N GLY A 30 -0.61 1.31 1.16
CA GLY A 30 0.85 1.29 1.06
C GLY A 30 1.49 0.03 1.65
N ILE A 31 1.26 -0.23 2.93
CA ILE A 31 1.80 -1.40 3.65
C ILE A 31 1.38 -2.71 2.98
N PRO A 32 0.10 -2.91 2.59
CA PRO A 32 -0.29 -4.08 1.80
C PRO A 32 0.52 -4.28 0.51
N PHE A 33 0.76 -3.22 -0.28
CA PHE A 33 1.61 -3.33 -1.47
C PHE A 33 3.04 -3.75 -1.12
N CYS A 34 3.59 -3.24 -0.02
CA CYS A 34 4.89 -3.66 0.45
C CYS A 34 4.92 -5.13 0.90
N ILE A 35 3.86 -5.61 1.57
CA ILE A 35 3.72 -7.02 1.96
C ILE A 35 3.70 -7.92 0.72
N PHE A 36 2.97 -7.56 -0.34
CA PHE A 36 2.97 -8.34 -1.58
C PHE A 36 4.36 -8.44 -2.20
N LYS A 37 5.10 -7.32 -2.27
CA LYS A 37 6.50 -7.32 -2.76
C LYS A 37 7.36 -8.24 -1.90
N LEU A 38 7.29 -8.12 -0.57
CA LEU A 38 8.09 -8.91 0.36
C LEU A 38 7.80 -10.41 0.20
N LEU A 39 6.53 -10.82 0.19
CA LEU A 39 6.13 -12.22 0.09
C LEU A 39 6.53 -12.84 -1.26
N PHE A 40 6.40 -12.08 -2.35
CA PHE A 40 6.91 -12.50 -3.65
C PHE A 40 8.43 -12.64 -3.65
N GLY A 41 9.14 -11.64 -3.13
CA GLY A 41 10.60 -11.66 -3.07
C GLY A 41 11.13 -12.84 -2.26
N LEU A 42 10.52 -13.13 -1.09
CA LEU A 42 10.84 -14.31 -0.28
C LEU A 42 10.55 -15.61 -1.03
N THR A 43 9.41 -15.70 -1.72
CA THR A 43 9.04 -16.91 -2.49
C THR A 43 10.00 -17.15 -3.64
N ALA A 44 10.35 -16.11 -4.40
CA ALA A 44 11.33 -16.16 -5.48
C ALA A 44 12.72 -16.57 -4.95
N TYR A 45 13.15 -15.97 -3.84
CA TYR A 45 14.42 -16.27 -3.19
C TYR A 45 14.52 -17.74 -2.76
N ARG A 46 13.44 -18.29 -2.19
CA ARG A 46 13.38 -19.69 -1.74
C ARG A 46 13.35 -20.72 -2.87
N THR A 47 13.18 -20.31 -4.13
CA THR A 47 13.21 -21.27 -5.25
C THR A 47 14.60 -21.87 -5.50
N GLY A 48 15.67 -21.19 -5.07
CA GLY A 48 17.05 -21.62 -5.32
C GLY A 48 17.54 -21.44 -6.76
N VAL A 49 16.68 -21.00 -7.68
CA VAL A 49 17.05 -20.71 -9.07
C VAL A 49 17.83 -19.39 -9.10
N ALA A 50 19.08 -19.42 -9.58
CA ALA A 50 20.02 -18.31 -9.45
C ALA A 50 19.45 -16.93 -9.82
N TRP A 51 18.79 -16.80 -10.97
CA TRP A 51 18.21 -15.52 -11.39
C TRP A 51 17.02 -15.08 -10.53
N LEU A 52 16.21 -16.03 -10.02
CA LEU A 52 15.11 -15.77 -9.09
C LEU A 52 15.60 -15.42 -7.69
N VAL A 53 16.73 -15.98 -7.26
CA VAL A 53 17.38 -15.62 -5.99
C VAL A 53 17.81 -14.16 -6.02
N ILE A 54 18.48 -13.75 -7.10
CA ILE A 54 18.91 -12.36 -7.29
C ILE A 54 17.70 -11.42 -7.36
N LEU A 55 16.72 -11.73 -8.22
CA LEU A 55 15.50 -10.94 -8.35
C LEU A 55 14.74 -10.85 -7.02
N GLY A 56 14.56 -11.96 -6.33
CA GLY A 56 13.89 -12.05 -5.04
C GLY A 56 14.60 -11.20 -3.99
N GLY A 57 15.93 -11.27 -3.92
CA GLY A 57 16.73 -10.42 -3.03
C GLY A 57 16.54 -8.93 -3.29
N ILE A 58 16.55 -8.51 -4.57
CA ILE A 58 16.30 -7.11 -4.94
C ILE A 58 14.90 -6.66 -4.52
N VAL A 59 13.88 -7.48 -4.77
CA VAL A 59 12.49 -7.15 -4.41
C VAL A 59 12.29 -7.12 -2.89
N ILE A 60 12.97 -7.99 -2.14
CA ILE A 60 12.96 -7.95 -0.66
C ILE A 60 13.50 -6.61 -0.16
N ILE A 61 14.67 -6.18 -0.65
CA ILE A 61 15.29 -4.91 -0.24
C ILE A 61 14.35 -3.75 -0.58
N TRP A 62 13.80 -3.75 -1.80
CA TRP A 62 12.83 -2.73 -2.23
C TRP A 62 11.58 -2.70 -1.33
N ALA A 63 11.01 -3.86 -1.00
CA ALA A 63 9.88 -3.96 -0.10
C ALA A 63 10.21 -3.40 1.29
N CYS A 64 11.37 -3.72 1.85
CA CYS A 64 11.81 -3.21 3.15
C CYS A 64 11.95 -1.68 3.15
N LEU A 65 12.53 -1.10 2.10
CA LEU A 65 12.65 0.35 1.96
C LEU A 65 11.26 1.01 1.89
N ASP A 66 10.35 0.44 1.12
CA ASP A 66 8.98 0.95 1.01
C ASP A 66 8.19 0.81 2.32
N ILE A 67 8.40 -0.26 3.10
CA ILE A 67 7.83 -0.39 4.46
C ILE A 67 8.35 0.75 5.35
N LEU A 68 9.66 0.98 5.37
CA LEU A 68 10.25 2.04 6.20
C LEU A 68 9.69 3.42 5.83
N MET A 69 9.53 3.70 4.55
CA MET A 69 8.93 4.95 4.07
C MET A 69 7.45 5.05 4.48
N ASN A 70 6.64 4.02 4.23
CA ASN A 70 5.22 4.03 4.59
C ASN A 70 5.01 4.16 6.11
N THR A 71 5.73 3.37 6.90
CA THR A 71 5.68 3.45 8.36
C THR A 71 6.19 4.80 8.86
N GLY A 72 7.30 5.29 8.33
CA GLY A 72 7.84 6.60 8.70
C GLY A 72 6.85 7.73 8.44
N ARG A 73 6.19 7.72 7.28
CA ARG A 73 5.16 8.72 6.94
C ARG A 73 3.94 8.61 7.85
N SER A 74 3.51 7.39 8.16
CA SER A 74 2.42 7.12 9.10
C SER A 74 2.74 7.65 10.50
N LEU A 75 3.95 7.42 11.00
CA LEU A 75 4.39 7.89 12.32
C LEU A 75 4.51 9.43 12.38
N LEU A 76 5.06 10.04 11.32
CA LEU A 76 5.13 11.50 11.23
C LEU A 76 3.73 12.13 11.20
N ASP A 77 2.81 11.56 10.43
CA ASP A 77 1.42 12.03 10.35
C ASP A 77 0.69 11.88 11.70
N LEU A 78 0.96 10.81 12.45
CA LEU A 78 0.47 10.65 13.82
C LEU A 78 1.07 11.68 14.78
N ALA A 79 2.33 12.08 14.58
CA ALA A 79 3.00 13.14 15.33
C ALA A 79 2.63 14.56 14.87
N GLY A 80 1.67 14.70 13.94
CA GLY A 80 1.23 16.00 13.39
C GLY A 80 2.26 16.66 12.47
N ARG A 81 3.23 15.90 11.94
CA ARG A 81 4.28 16.38 11.03
C ARG A 81 4.06 15.84 9.62
N SER A 82 4.32 16.66 8.61
CA SER A 82 4.33 16.21 7.22
C SER A 82 5.66 15.54 6.87
N ALA A 83 5.59 14.39 6.19
CA ALA A 83 6.79 13.72 5.69
C ALA A 83 7.34 14.43 4.44
N GLN A 84 8.66 14.64 4.38
CA GLN A 84 9.35 15.26 3.24
C GLN A 84 9.76 14.27 2.13
N PHE A 85 9.40 13.00 2.26
CA PHE A 85 9.67 11.92 1.32
C PHE A 85 8.36 11.31 0.79
N GLU A 86 8.44 10.55 -0.30
CA GLU A 86 7.28 9.95 -0.99
C GLU A 86 6.80 8.63 -0.34
N TYR A 87 5.70 8.06 -0.84
CA TYR A 87 5.14 6.81 -0.28
C TYR A 87 5.97 5.56 -0.59
N CYS A 88 6.76 5.57 -1.67
CA CYS A 88 7.58 4.45 -2.08
C CYS A 88 8.89 4.92 -2.73
N THR A 89 9.86 4.02 -2.78
CA THR A 89 11.22 4.28 -3.27
C THR A 89 11.21 4.72 -4.73
N ILE A 90 10.36 4.10 -5.56
CA ILE A 90 10.22 4.49 -6.97
C ILE A 90 9.63 5.90 -7.09
N ALA A 91 8.59 6.24 -6.32
CA ALA A 91 8.06 7.61 -6.31
C ALA A 91 9.10 8.62 -5.80
N GLN A 92 9.92 8.24 -4.84
CA GLN A 92 11.02 9.08 -4.34
C GLN A 92 12.06 9.36 -5.43
N ILE A 93 12.37 8.39 -6.29
CA ILE A 93 13.19 8.62 -7.49
C ILE A 93 12.44 9.54 -8.46
N GLY A 94 11.14 9.33 -8.66
CA GLY A 94 10.27 10.19 -9.47
C GLY A 94 10.26 11.65 -9.02
N LYS A 95 10.44 11.91 -7.72
CA LYS A 95 10.56 13.26 -7.16
C LYS A 95 11.81 13.98 -7.69
N LEU A 96 12.92 13.27 -7.91
CA LEU A 96 14.16 13.84 -8.46
C LEU A 96 13.99 14.32 -9.90
N VAL A 97 13.07 13.72 -10.65
CA VAL A 97 12.70 14.12 -12.02
C VAL A 97 11.40 14.93 -12.08
N HIS A 98 10.94 15.47 -10.94
CA HIS A 98 9.73 16.27 -10.79
C HIS A 98 8.42 15.60 -11.24
N ARG A 99 8.36 14.26 -11.28
CA ARG A 99 7.16 13.48 -11.64
C ARG A 99 6.84 12.33 -10.66
N PRO A 100 6.71 12.60 -9.35
CA PRO A 100 6.49 11.54 -8.35
C PRO A 100 5.21 10.72 -8.57
N ILE A 101 4.14 11.33 -9.08
CA ILE A 101 2.84 10.66 -9.30
C ILE A 101 2.93 9.57 -10.38
N VAL A 102 3.67 9.82 -11.47
CA VAL A 102 3.85 8.83 -12.55
C VAL A 102 4.63 7.63 -12.02
N PHE A 103 5.66 7.88 -11.24
CA PHE A 103 6.49 6.84 -10.64
C PHE A 103 5.75 6.04 -9.56
N LEU A 104 4.85 6.69 -8.81
CA LEU A 104 3.91 6.01 -7.91
C LEU A 104 2.96 5.07 -8.68
N ALA A 105 2.46 5.50 -9.84
CA ALA A 105 1.63 4.66 -10.69
C ALA A 105 2.40 3.44 -11.23
N ILE A 106 3.68 3.62 -11.58
CA ILE A 106 4.57 2.52 -11.97
C ILE A 106 4.77 1.53 -10.81
N ASP A 107 5.06 2.02 -9.60
CA ASP A 107 5.19 1.20 -8.39
C ASP A 107 3.93 0.37 -8.11
N THR A 108 2.77 1.00 -8.28
CA THR A 108 1.46 0.38 -8.13
C THR A 108 1.24 -0.70 -9.19
N LEU A 109 1.56 -0.41 -10.46
CA LEU A 109 1.47 -1.38 -11.56
C LEU A 109 2.37 -2.59 -11.30
N LEU A 110 3.62 -2.37 -10.89
CA LEU A 110 4.55 -3.46 -10.56
C LEU A 110 4.04 -4.31 -9.40
N SER A 111 3.42 -3.68 -8.40
CA SER A 111 2.79 -4.40 -7.29
C SER A 111 1.63 -5.28 -7.77
N PHE A 112 0.78 -4.79 -8.67
CA PHE A 112 -0.27 -5.62 -9.29
C PHE A 112 0.29 -6.75 -10.14
N VAL A 113 1.37 -6.52 -10.90
CA VAL A 113 2.06 -7.58 -11.64
C VAL A 113 2.56 -8.67 -10.68
N ILE A 114 3.17 -8.29 -9.55
CA ILE A 114 3.59 -9.23 -8.50
C ILE A 114 2.40 -10.05 -7.97
N ILE A 115 1.27 -9.39 -7.68
CA ILE A 115 0.04 -10.07 -7.23
C ILE A 115 -0.43 -11.09 -8.27
N CYS A 116 -0.54 -10.67 -9.54
CA CYS A 116 -0.95 -11.53 -10.63
C CYS A 116 0.00 -12.72 -10.81
N LEU A 117 1.31 -12.52 -10.73
CA LEU A 117 2.30 -13.59 -10.83
C LEU A 117 2.15 -14.59 -9.69
N MET A 118 1.99 -14.13 -8.45
CA MET A 118 1.80 -15.00 -7.28
C MET A 118 0.55 -15.88 -7.40
N LEU A 119 -0.54 -15.32 -7.92
CA LEU A 119 -1.80 -16.03 -8.12
C LEU A 119 -1.72 -17.00 -9.31
N TRP A 120 -1.27 -16.52 -10.47
CA TRP A 120 -1.29 -17.30 -11.71
C TRP A 120 -0.27 -18.44 -11.71
N SER A 121 0.92 -18.23 -11.13
CA SER A 121 1.94 -19.28 -11.00
C SER A 121 1.63 -20.31 -9.89
N GLY A 122 0.60 -20.07 -9.08
CA GLY A 122 0.29 -20.88 -7.90
C GLY A 122 1.29 -20.72 -6.75
N TRP A 123 2.21 -19.76 -6.81
CA TRP A 123 3.22 -19.52 -5.76
C TRP A 123 2.64 -19.13 -4.42
N ILE A 124 1.40 -18.64 -4.38
CA ILE A 124 0.65 -18.44 -3.14
C ILE A 124 0.60 -19.70 -2.26
N THR A 125 0.61 -20.90 -2.86
CA THR A 125 0.60 -22.20 -2.13
C THR A 125 1.92 -22.54 -1.46
N ARG A 126 3.01 -21.82 -1.79
CA ARG A 126 4.35 -22.00 -1.20
C ARG A 126 4.57 -21.12 0.03
N LEU A 127 3.62 -20.24 0.34
CA LEU A 127 3.67 -19.41 1.53
C LEU A 127 3.45 -20.28 2.77
N SER A 128 4.21 -20.01 3.83
CA SER A 128 3.92 -20.58 5.14
C SER A 128 2.59 -20.04 5.68
N GLN A 129 2.04 -20.70 6.71
CA GLN A 129 0.75 -20.30 7.29
C GLN A 129 0.71 -18.82 7.70
N ASN A 130 1.78 -18.32 8.31
CA ASN A 130 1.89 -16.92 8.76
C ASN A 130 1.93 -15.95 7.56
N GLU A 131 2.69 -16.30 6.53
CA GLU A 131 2.79 -15.51 5.30
C GLU A 131 1.47 -15.48 4.54
N LEU A 132 0.72 -16.58 4.57
CA LEU A 132 -0.59 -16.67 3.96
C LEU A 132 -1.62 -15.78 4.69
N TYR A 133 -1.61 -15.77 6.03
CA TYR A 133 -2.44 -14.83 6.80
C TYR A 133 -2.08 -13.37 6.51
N LEU A 134 -0.79 -13.05 6.38
CA LEU A 134 -0.34 -11.72 5.95
C LEU A 134 -0.83 -11.39 4.55
N TRP A 135 -0.75 -12.34 3.60
CA TRP A 135 -1.24 -12.16 2.24
C TRP A 135 -2.74 -11.87 2.22
N TYR A 136 -3.55 -12.67 2.93
CA TYR A 136 -4.99 -12.47 3.00
C TYR A 136 -5.35 -11.16 3.68
N GLY A 137 -4.73 -10.84 4.82
CA GLY A 137 -4.92 -9.57 5.49
C GLY A 137 -4.58 -8.37 4.60
N ALA A 138 -3.43 -8.41 3.92
CA ALA A 138 -3.02 -7.38 2.97
C ALA A 138 -4.02 -7.24 1.81
N THR A 139 -4.48 -8.36 1.25
CA THR A 139 -5.48 -8.37 0.16
C THR A 139 -6.80 -7.75 0.60
N THR A 140 -7.32 -8.16 1.76
CA THR A 140 -8.55 -7.63 2.31
C THR A 140 -8.45 -6.13 2.57
N LEU A 141 -7.38 -5.68 3.24
CA LEU A 141 -7.16 -4.26 3.52
C LEU A 141 -7.04 -3.45 2.23
N ASN A 142 -6.23 -3.91 1.28
CA ASN A 142 -5.98 -3.19 0.03
C ASN A 142 -7.25 -3.06 -0.82
N LEU A 143 -7.95 -4.16 -1.09
CA LEU A 143 -9.11 -4.17 -1.99
C LEU A 143 -10.31 -3.43 -1.39
N ILE A 144 -10.59 -3.64 -0.09
CA ILE A 144 -11.70 -2.94 0.58
C ILE A 144 -11.38 -1.45 0.62
N SER A 145 -10.16 -1.06 0.96
CA SER A 145 -9.83 0.37 1.09
C SER A 145 -9.82 1.09 -0.25
N LEU A 146 -9.29 0.47 -1.32
CA LEU A 146 -9.39 1.02 -2.67
C LEU A 146 -10.86 1.19 -3.10
N SER A 147 -11.70 0.18 -2.85
CA SER A 147 -13.14 0.24 -3.15
C SER A 147 -13.85 1.32 -2.37
N LEU A 148 -13.58 1.45 -1.07
CA LEU A 148 -14.17 2.49 -0.21
C LEU A 148 -13.76 3.88 -0.64
N VAL A 149 -12.46 4.10 -0.91
CA VAL A 149 -11.94 5.38 -1.39
C VAL A 149 -12.55 5.74 -2.75
N SER A 150 -12.67 4.76 -3.65
CA SER A 150 -13.29 4.97 -4.97
C SER A 150 -14.78 5.31 -4.86
N LEU A 151 -15.55 4.52 -4.10
CA LEU A 151 -16.99 4.74 -3.89
C LEU A 151 -17.24 6.12 -3.28
N TYR A 152 -16.45 6.47 -2.27
CA TYR A 152 -16.56 7.76 -1.60
C TYR A 152 -16.28 8.93 -2.55
N ASN A 153 -15.23 8.83 -3.37
CA ASN A 153 -14.90 9.85 -4.36
C ASN A 153 -16.01 10.03 -5.41
N GLU A 154 -16.71 8.96 -5.79
CA GLU A 154 -17.82 9.00 -6.75
C GLU A 154 -19.08 9.64 -6.17
N ILE A 155 -19.46 9.26 -4.94
CA ILE A 155 -20.60 9.85 -4.21
C ILE A 155 -20.45 11.37 -4.09
N ARG A 156 -19.22 11.87 -3.97
CA ARG A 156 -18.94 13.31 -3.86
C ARG A 156 -19.02 14.07 -5.18
N LYS A 157 -18.69 13.41 -6.30
CA LYS A 157 -18.72 14.05 -7.62
C LYS A 157 -20.14 14.16 -8.19
N SER A 158 -21.04 13.30 -7.69
CA SER A 158 -22.48 13.28 -8.01
C SER A 158 -23.24 14.29 -7.17
#